data_AF-A0A7W1HPK7-F1
#
_entry.id   AF-A0A7W1HPK7-F1
#
_cell.length_a   1.000
_cell.length_b   1.000
_cell.length_c   1.000
_cell.angle_alpha   90.00
_cell.angle_beta   90.00
_cell.angle_gamma   90.00
#
_symmetry.space_group_name_H-M   'P 1'
#
loop_
_entity.id
_entity.type
_entity.pdbx_description
1 polymer ?
#
loop_
_entity_poly.entity_id
_entity_poly.type
_entity_poly.pdbx_seq_one_letter_code
_entity_poly.pdbx_strand_id
1 'polypeptide(L)'
;MPEEEGGPHPRGLDPETPQDHFEPRKYTAPAALFELPNRRTRLPKSALLEILAEESIRTRRFPGIGFRGQEHSRRAWVIDTGLDIWELVELYEGKGRERLLSSRIEGTRASLVDLFAFEAEPQLFGEPEHQDDVQEVRNYVRATEHGVRRLEELPISQRLLREMHAVLMEGVRGQQRDPGEFRRILNWIGPPGARLEQATYVPPPPAEIPTALSELEHYIHGDTGLPPLLDIALVHYQFEAIHPFLDGNGRIGRLLITLMLIERDLLPEPLLYLSAYFERHRGEYYDHLLAVSQKGEWEEWLLFFLSGVSVEARDASRRASKLFDLRETYRERFQREGARGNLLMAVNHLFTNPVTSIRELAEALGVSFEAARRLVGSLEEQGVLEEITGRRRNRVYAAREIVDVLQKPLENE
;
A
#
# COMPACT_ATOMS: atom_id res chain seq x y z
N MET A 1 -9.75 3.92 69.80
CA MET A 1 -10.31 2.82 70.60
C MET A 1 -10.06 1.49 69.89
N PRO A 2 -8.92 0.83 70.11
CA PRO A 2 -7.58 1.31 70.53
C PRO A 2 -6.54 1.12 69.38
N GLU A 3 -5.33 1.71 69.36
CA GLU A 3 -4.00 1.24 69.86
C GLU A 3 -3.55 -0.16 69.34
N GLU A 4 -2.28 -0.55 69.13
CA GLU A 4 -0.90 0.02 68.99
C GLU A 4 0.00 -1.13 68.40
N GLU A 5 1.31 -1.11 68.08
CA GLU A 5 2.51 -0.23 68.23
C GLU A 5 3.53 -0.65 67.13
N GLY A 6 4.68 0.03 66.96
CA GLY A 6 5.96 -0.64 66.64
C GLY A 6 6.80 -0.12 65.46
N GLY A 7 7.95 0.51 65.75
CA GLY A 7 9.08 0.69 64.79
C GLY A 7 10.14 -0.43 64.90
N PRO A 8 11.10 -0.57 63.95
CA PRO A 8 12.25 0.37 63.92
C PRO A 8 12.95 0.64 62.54
N HIS A 9 13.93 1.55 62.56
CA HIS A 9 14.89 1.92 61.49
C HIS A 9 16.18 1.03 61.52
N PRO A 10 17.21 1.22 60.63
CA PRO A 10 17.18 1.37 59.17
C PRO A 10 18.32 0.59 58.42
N ARG A 11 18.17 0.37 57.11
CA ARG A 11 19.25 0.31 56.10
C ARG A 11 18.62 0.21 54.70
N GLY A 12 19.29 0.67 53.65
CA GLY A 12 18.73 0.66 52.29
C GLY A 12 19.79 0.54 51.19
N LEU A 13 19.32 0.35 49.96
CA LEU A 13 19.98 0.56 48.67
C LEU A 13 18.88 0.54 47.57
N ASP A 14 19.07 1.34 46.52
CA ASP A 14 18.26 1.42 45.30
C ASP A 14 18.74 0.36 44.26
N PRO A 15 18.09 0.11 43.09
CA PRO A 15 16.85 0.72 42.54
C PRO A 15 15.86 -0.29 41.88
N GLU A 16 14.92 0.27 41.09
CA GLU A 16 14.14 -0.33 39.97
C GLU A 16 12.80 -1.09 40.22
N THR A 17 11.73 -0.43 39.73
CA THR A 17 10.56 -0.94 38.95
C THR A 17 9.66 -2.06 39.50
N PRO A 18 8.33 -1.83 39.68
CA PRO A 18 7.37 -2.87 40.04
C PRO A 18 7.03 -3.84 38.90
N GLN A 19 6.77 -5.10 39.24
CA GLN A 19 6.03 -6.04 38.41
C GLN A 19 4.59 -6.16 38.94
N ASP A 20 3.59 -5.74 38.16
CA ASP A 20 2.18 -5.93 38.48
C ASP A 20 1.57 -6.99 37.56
N HIS A 21 1.01 -8.06 38.16
CA HIS A 21 0.28 -9.10 37.43
C HIS A 21 -1.21 -8.75 37.40
N PHE A 22 -1.87 -8.90 36.23
CA PHE A 22 -3.30 -8.63 36.09
C PHE A 22 -4.10 -9.82 35.55
N GLU A 23 -5.05 -10.33 36.34
CA GLU A 23 -6.03 -11.33 35.91
C GLU A 23 -7.26 -10.69 35.26
N PRO A 24 -7.70 -11.12 34.07
CA PRO A 24 -8.88 -10.54 33.41
C PRO A 24 -10.19 -11.07 34.00
N ARG A 25 -10.92 -10.22 34.74
CA ARG A 25 -12.32 -10.48 35.12
C ARG A 25 -13.30 -9.98 34.05
N LYS A 26 -14.27 -10.83 33.69
CA LYS A 26 -15.34 -10.53 32.73
C LYS A 26 -16.27 -9.45 33.26
N TYR A 27 -16.77 -8.60 32.37
CA TYR A 27 -17.80 -7.59 32.66
C TYR A 27 -18.99 -7.72 31.70
N THR A 28 -20.18 -7.31 32.13
CA THR A 28 -21.45 -7.35 31.37
C THR A 28 -22.03 -5.95 31.20
N ALA A 29 -22.50 -5.61 30.00
CA ALA A 29 -22.94 -4.26 29.67
C ALA A 29 -24.27 -3.86 30.36
N PRO A 30 -24.38 -2.66 30.95
CA PRO A 30 -25.65 -2.15 31.48
C PRO A 30 -26.59 -1.66 30.37
N ALA A 31 -27.85 -2.09 30.37
CA ALA A 31 -28.85 -1.80 29.33
C ALA A 31 -29.42 -0.35 29.36
N ALA A 32 -28.72 0.62 29.95
CA ALA A 32 -29.27 1.94 30.29
C ALA A 32 -29.14 3.01 29.18
N LEU A 33 -28.47 2.72 28.07
CA LEU A 33 -28.11 3.72 27.05
C LEU A 33 -29.24 4.09 26.05
N PHE A 34 -30.36 3.34 26.03
CA PHE A 34 -31.38 3.45 24.98
C PHE A 34 -32.76 3.93 25.45
N GLU A 35 -32.95 4.25 26.73
CA GLU A 35 -34.27 4.66 27.24
C GLU A 35 -34.36 6.09 27.81
N LEU A 36 -35.29 6.83 27.19
CA LEU A 36 -36.11 7.94 27.70
C LEU A 36 -35.56 9.39 27.67
N PRO A 37 -36.45 10.41 27.59
CA PRO A 37 -36.11 11.64 26.88
C PRO A 37 -36.23 12.94 27.70
N ASN A 38 -35.67 14.01 27.12
CA ASN A 38 -36.14 15.40 27.25
C ASN A 38 -36.22 16.00 28.68
N ARG A 39 -35.10 16.00 29.41
CA ARG A 39 -34.80 17.03 30.43
C ARG A 39 -33.38 17.56 30.30
N ARG A 40 -33.23 18.88 30.43
CA ARG A 40 -31.97 19.62 30.19
C ARG A 40 -30.82 19.10 31.06
N THR A 41 -29.82 18.49 30.43
CA THR A 41 -28.49 18.30 31.03
C THR A 41 -27.88 19.67 31.32
N ARG A 42 -27.48 19.93 32.57
CA ARG A 42 -26.89 21.21 33.00
C ARG A 42 -25.37 21.31 32.71
N LEU A 43 -24.91 20.67 31.64
CA LEU A 43 -23.52 20.77 31.18
C LEU A 43 -23.41 21.90 30.14
N PRO A 44 -22.39 22.76 30.22
CA PRO A 44 -22.13 23.72 29.15
C PRO A 44 -21.72 22.98 27.87
N LYS A 45 -22.01 23.59 26.70
CA LYS A 45 -21.74 22.97 25.39
C LYS A 45 -20.26 22.63 25.20
N SER A 46 -19.35 23.35 25.85
CA SER A 46 -17.91 23.05 25.91
C SER A 46 -17.60 21.71 26.59
N ALA A 47 -18.14 21.45 27.79
CA ALA A 47 -17.90 20.20 28.52
C ALA A 47 -18.48 18.97 27.77
N LEU A 48 -19.58 19.16 27.04
CA LEU A 48 -20.15 18.12 26.18
C LEU A 48 -19.27 17.87 24.94
N LEU A 49 -18.63 18.91 24.40
CA LEU A 49 -17.61 18.78 23.36
C LEU A 49 -16.29 18.20 23.90
N GLU A 50 -15.87 18.50 25.13
CA GLU A 50 -14.69 17.90 25.77
C GLU A 50 -14.88 16.40 26.01
N ILE A 51 -16.04 15.95 26.49
CA ILE A 51 -16.31 14.51 26.68
C ILE A 51 -16.36 13.78 25.32
N LEU A 52 -16.95 14.39 24.29
CA LEU A 52 -16.94 13.83 22.93
C LEU A 52 -15.55 13.91 22.25
N ALA A 53 -14.71 14.88 22.63
CA ALA A 53 -13.32 14.97 22.21
C ALA A 53 -12.46 13.91 22.91
N GLU A 54 -12.58 13.73 24.23
CA GLU A 54 -11.90 12.65 24.96
C GLU A 54 -12.30 11.27 24.44
N GLU A 55 -13.58 11.02 24.15
CA GLU A 55 -14.01 9.76 23.52
C GLU A 55 -13.45 9.61 22.10
N SER A 56 -13.50 10.63 21.24
CA SER A 56 -12.95 10.53 19.88
C SER A 56 -11.41 10.40 19.86
N ILE A 57 -10.71 10.95 20.87
CA ILE A 57 -9.28 10.75 21.12
C ILE A 57 -9.00 9.33 21.66
N ARG A 58 -9.93 8.72 22.39
CA ARG A 58 -9.81 7.35 22.95
C ARG A 58 -10.22 6.24 21.98
N THR A 59 -11.07 6.49 20.99
CA THR A 59 -11.47 5.48 19.98
C THR A 59 -10.42 5.27 18.87
N ARG A 60 -9.22 4.85 19.30
CA ARG A 60 -8.30 3.92 18.61
C ARG A 60 -7.73 4.40 17.26
N ARG A 61 -6.68 5.22 17.36
CA ARG A 61 -5.59 5.21 16.37
C ARG A 61 -4.86 3.86 16.35
N PHE A 62 -4.19 3.60 15.23
CA PHE A 62 -3.24 2.49 15.00
C PHE A 62 -2.02 2.56 15.96
N PRO A 63 -1.22 1.47 16.10
CA PRO A 63 0.15 1.60 16.61
C PRO A 63 0.88 2.71 15.82
N GLY A 64 1.47 3.65 16.56
CA GLY A 64 1.72 4.99 16.02
C GLY A 64 3.03 5.13 15.26
N ILE A 65 3.05 6.12 14.36
CA ILE A 65 4.28 6.74 13.85
C ILE A 65 4.60 7.93 14.77
N GLY A 66 5.81 7.94 15.32
CA GLY A 66 6.38 9.09 16.03
C GLY A 66 7.33 9.86 15.11
N PHE A 67 7.71 11.07 15.51
CA PHE A 67 8.71 11.87 14.79
C PHE A 67 9.91 12.21 15.67
N ARG A 68 11.13 12.11 15.15
CA ARG A 68 12.37 12.54 15.82
C ARG A 68 13.21 13.42 14.90
N GLY A 69 13.58 14.62 15.38
CA GLY A 69 14.41 15.57 14.67
C GLY A 69 14.07 17.03 15.00
N GLN A 70 14.92 17.95 14.56
CA GLN A 70 14.55 19.36 14.45
C GLN A 70 13.57 19.54 13.29
N GLU A 71 12.91 20.70 13.20
CA GLU A 71 11.77 20.92 12.29
C GLU A 71 12.04 20.58 10.82
N HIS A 72 13.27 20.77 10.35
CA HIS A 72 13.73 20.52 8.98
C HIS A 72 14.41 19.14 8.80
N SER A 73 14.32 18.25 9.80
CA SER A 73 14.95 16.92 9.78
C SER A 73 14.19 15.86 10.58
N ARG A 74 12.87 16.04 10.77
CA ARG A 74 11.99 15.08 11.44
C ARG A 74 11.88 13.80 10.62
N ARG A 75 12.46 12.71 11.10
CA ARG A 75 12.18 11.37 10.58
C ARG A 75 10.99 10.76 11.29
N ALA A 76 10.10 10.12 10.53
CA ALA A 76 9.09 9.24 11.06
C ALA A 76 9.74 7.92 11.53
N TRP A 77 9.27 7.36 12.64
CA TRP A 77 9.71 6.08 13.19
C TRP A 77 8.49 5.35 13.76
N VAL A 78 8.45 4.01 13.70
CA VAL A 78 7.33 3.28 14.31
C VAL A 78 7.57 3.16 15.82
N ILE A 79 6.58 3.59 16.59
CA ILE A 79 6.66 3.64 18.05
C ILE A 79 6.86 2.21 18.58
N ASP A 80 7.70 2.10 19.61
CA ASP A 80 8.14 0.87 20.27
C ASP A 80 8.99 -0.13 19.44
N THR A 81 9.15 0.02 18.12
CA THR A 81 10.10 -0.80 17.32
C THR A 81 11.50 -0.20 17.25
N GLY A 82 11.60 1.13 17.32
CA GLY A 82 12.86 1.87 17.19
C GLY A 82 13.41 1.96 15.76
N LEU A 83 12.72 1.40 14.76
CA LEU A 83 13.10 1.51 13.35
C LEU A 83 12.69 2.84 12.73
N ASP A 84 13.50 3.30 11.78
CA ASP A 84 13.14 4.38 10.88
C ASP A 84 11.96 3.94 9.98
N ILE A 85 11.04 4.85 9.64
CA ILE A 85 9.99 4.50 8.68
C ILE A 85 10.60 4.14 7.34
N TRP A 86 11.74 4.72 6.96
CA TRP A 86 12.41 4.42 5.70
C TRP A 86 12.97 2.99 5.66
N GLU A 87 13.48 2.45 6.76
CA GLU A 87 13.86 1.03 6.86
C GLU A 87 12.64 0.11 6.73
N LEU A 88 11.49 0.54 7.25
CA LEU A 88 10.21 -0.17 7.11
C LEU A 88 9.57 0.02 5.74
N VAL A 89 9.90 1.08 4.99
CA VAL A 89 9.49 1.30 3.61
C VAL A 89 10.41 0.55 2.65
N GLU A 90 11.72 0.43 2.90
CA GLU A 90 12.60 -0.47 2.14
C GLU A 90 12.25 -1.97 2.36
N LEU A 91 11.62 -2.30 3.49
CA LEU A 91 11.01 -3.60 3.81
C LEU A 91 9.62 -3.78 3.17
N TYR A 92 8.77 -2.76 3.28
CA TYR A 92 7.38 -2.75 2.83
C TYR A 92 7.23 -2.05 1.47
N GLU A 93 8.32 -1.96 0.71
CA GLU A 93 8.33 -1.68 -0.72
C GLU A 93 7.77 -2.92 -1.40
N GLY A 94 6.46 -3.11 -1.22
CA GLY A 94 5.61 -4.06 -1.92
C GLY A 94 5.45 -3.64 -3.38
N LYS A 95 6.55 -3.18 -4.01
CA LYS A 95 6.74 -2.82 -5.41
C LYS A 95 5.86 -3.71 -6.23
N GLY A 96 6.00 -5.03 -6.08
CA GLY A 96 5.20 -6.08 -6.72
C GLY A 96 3.67 -6.04 -6.56
N ARG A 97 3.11 -5.79 -5.38
CA ARG A 97 1.71 -6.16 -5.06
C ARG A 97 0.67 -5.26 -5.71
N GLU A 98 0.80 -3.95 -5.55
CA GLU A 98 -0.14 -2.96 -6.13
C GLU A 98 -0.05 -2.91 -7.65
N ARG A 99 1.16 -2.83 -8.22
CA ARG A 99 1.36 -2.83 -9.69
C ARG A 99 0.73 -4.02 -10.39
N LEU A 100 0.83 -5.19 -9.76
CA LEU A 100 0.32 -6.46 -10.26
C LEU A 100 -1.20 -6.55 -10.11
N LEU A 101 -1.77 -6.20 -8.95
CA LEU A 101 -3.22 -6.30 -8.73
C LEU A 101 -3.96 -5.22 -9.54
N SER A 102 -3.39 -4.02 -9.65
CA SER A 102 -3.90 -2.96 -10.52
C SER A 102 -3.88 -3.38 -11.99
N SER A 103 -2.79 -3.97 -12.50
CA SER A 103 -2.75 -4.41 -13.90
C SER A 103 -3.61 -5.65 -14.15
N ARG A 104 -3.74 -6.55 -13.16
CA ARG A 104 -4.63 -7.73 -13.22
C ARG A 104 -6.12 -7.38 -13.32
N ILE A 105 -6.56 -6.27 -12.73
CA ILE A 105 -7.94 -5.77 -12.92
C ILE A 105 -8.22 -5.55 -14.41
N GLU A 106 -7.24 -4.98 -15.15
CA GLU A 106 -7.28 -4.77 -16.61
C GLU A 106 -6.97 -6.03 -17.45
N GLY A 107 -6.52 -7.13 -16.82
CA GLY A 107 -6.36 -8.45 -17.44
C GLY A 107 -4.94 -9.05 -17.46
N THR A 108 -3.92 -8.32 -17.01
CA THR A 108 -2.51 -8.75 -16.97
C THR A 108 -2.28 -9.97 -16.05
N ARG A 109 -1.43 -10.93 -16.44
CA ARG A 109 -1.30 -12.26 -15.82
C ARG A 109 0.07 -12.56 -15.18
N ALA A 110 0.73 -11.57 -14.59
CA ALA A 110 1.95 -11.78 -13.81
C ALA A 110 1.67 -12.29 -12.38
N SER A 111 2.62 -13.05 -11.80
CA SER A 111 2.79 -13.20 -10.34
C SER A 111 3.88 -12.25 -9.80
N LEU A 112 3.89 -12.04 -8.48
CA LEU A 112 4.92 -11.20 -7.82
C LEU A 112 6.30 -11.88 -7.86
N VAL A 113 6.35 -13.21 -7.98
CA VAL A 113 7.60 -13.96 -8.22
C VAL A 113 8.12 -13.73 -9.64
N ASP A 114 7.27 -13.82 -10.67
CA ASP A 114 7.69 -13.62 -12.07
C ASP A 114 8.33 -12.24 -12.26
N LEU A 115 7.73 -11.25 -11.61
CA LEU A 115 8.07 -9.84 -11.66
C LEU A 115 9.44 -9.52 -11.05
N PHE A 116 9.71 -9.98 -9.83
CA PHE A 116 11.05 -9.86 -9.24
C PHE A 116 12.07 -10.78 -9.96
N ALA A 117 11.66 -11.95 -10.44
CA ALA A 117 12.53 -12.84 -11.23
C ALA A 117 12.94 -12.22 -12.57
N PHE A 118 12.06 -11.45 -13.22
CA PHE A 118 12.37 -10.66 -14.41
C PHE A 118 13.32 -9.51 -14.08
N GLU A 119 13.14 -8.84 -12.93
CA GLU A 119 14.05 -7.80 -12.47
C GLU A 119 15.46 -8.37 -12.16
N ALA A 120 15.55 -9.60 -11.65
CA ALA A 120 16.81 -10.28 -11.34
C ALA A 120 17.50 -10.99 -12.53
N GLU A 121 16.75 -11.42 -13.56
CA GLU A 121 17.27 -12.01 -14.81
C GLU A 121 16.20 -11.97 -15.94
N PRO A 122 16.09 -10.87 -16.70
CA PRO A 122 15.08 -10.70 -17.75
C PRO A 122 15.08 -11.80 -18.81
N GLN A 123 16.24 -12.45 -19.01
CA GLN A 123 16.46 -13.51 -19.99
C GLN A 123 15.72 -14.82 -19.66
N LEU A 124 15.07 -14.93 -18.50
CA LEU A 124 14.26 -16.10 -18.14
C LEU A 124 12.98 -16.20 -18.96
N PHE A 125 12.38 -15.06 -19.33
CA PHE A 125 11.07 -14.96 -19.97
C PHE A 125 11.24 -14.96 -21.48
N GLY A 126 10.88 -16.06 -22.13
CA GLY A 126 11.08 -16.27 -23.58
C GLY A 126 9.85 -16.00 -24.45
N GLU A 127 8.68 -15.84 -23.84
CA GLU A 127 7.41 -15.60 -24.54
C GLU A 127 7.07 -14.11 -24.54
N PRO A 128 6.76 -13.48 -25.69
CA PRO A 128 6.44 -12.05 -25.76
C PRO A 128 5.27 -11.64 -24.86
N GLU A 129 4.21 -12.45 -24.76
CA GLU A 129 3.03 -12.11 -23.94
C GLU A 129 3.36 -12.01 -22.44
N HIS A 130 4.26 -12.87 -21.93
CA HIS A 130 4.77 -12.78 -20.56
C HIS A 130 5.73 -11.60 -20.36
N GLN A 131 6.49 -11.20 -21.39
CA GLN A 131 7.32 -9.99 -21.34
C GLN A 131 6.47 -8.72 -21.31
N ASP A 132 5.44 -8.63 -22.16
CA ASP A 132 4.47 -7.53 -22.19
C ASP A 132 3.77 -7.37 -20.83
N ASP A 133 3.27 -8.48 -20.26
CA ASP A 133 2.60 -8.49 -18.96
C ASP A 133 3.50 -7.94 -17.84
N VAL A 134 4.76 -8.37 -17.78
CA VAL A 134 5.71 -7.86 -16.78
C VAL A 134 6.12 -6.41 -17.07
N GLN A 135 6.22 -5.99 -18.33
CA GLN A 135 6.59 -4.62 -18.68
C GLN A 135 5.46 -3.61 -18.40
N GLU A 136 4.18 -3.97 -18.58
CA GLU A 136 3.03 -3.16 -18.11
C GLU A 136 3.12 -2.90 -16.61
N VAL A 137 3.46 -3.95 -15.87
CA VAL A 137 3.58 -3.93 -14.41
C VAL A 137 4.80 -3.12 -13.95
N ARG A 138 5.92 -3.14 -14.68
CA ARG A 138 7.07 -2.26 -14.45
C ARG A 138 6.76 -0.80 -14.79
N ASN A 139 6.02 -0.53 -15.85
CA ASN A 139 5.60 0.81 -16.23
C ASN A 139 4.67 1.45 -15.19
N TYR A 140 3.82 0.66 -14.53
CA TYR A 140 2.99 1.16 -13.42
C TYR A 140 3.85 1.77 -12.31
N VAL A 141 4.95 1.12 -11.90
CA VAL A 141 5.90 1.69 -10.92
C VAL A 141 6.51 2.98 -11.43
N ARG A 142 7.03 2.96 -12.66
CA ARG A 142 7.66 4.13 -13.27
C ARG A 142 6.71 5.32 -13.32
N ALA A 143 5.42 5.07 -13.58
CA ALA A 143 4.36 6.07 -13.53
C ALA A 143 4.03 6.51 -12.09
N THR A 144 3.97 5.60 -11.10
CA THR A 144 3.82 5.94 -9.67
C THR A 144 4.95 6.86 -9.20
N GLU A 145 6.21 6.42 -9.36
CA GLU A 145 7.37 7.18 -8.92
C GLU A 145 7.52 8.52 -9.66
N HIS A 146 7.20 8.56 -10.96
CA HIS A 146 7.16 9.81 -11.73
C HIS A 146 6.08 10.74 -11.18
N GLY A 147 4.89 10.21 -10.88
CA GLY A 147 3.83 10.93 -10.20
C GLY A 147 4.29 11.56 -8.89
N VAL A 148 4.81 10.74 -7.96
CA VAL A 148 5.25 11.16 -6.62
C VAL A 148 6.36 12.22 -6.70
N ARG A 149 7.45 11.95 -7.43
CA ARG A 149 8.56 12.92 -7.59
C ARG A 149 8.12 14.24 -8.22
N ARG A 150 7.05 14.25 -9.02
CA ARG A 150 6.56 15.46 -9.67
C ARG A 150 5.63 16.28 -8.79
N LEU A 151 5.04 15.73 -7.72
CA LEU A 151 4.27 16.49 -6.73
C LEU A 151 5.11 17.60 -6.06
N GLU A 152 6.44 17.43 -5.97
CA GLU A 152 7.38 18.47 -5.49
C GLU A 152 7.39 19.74 -6.36
N GLU A 153 7.03 19.62 -7.64
CA GLU A 153 7.11 20.70 -8.66
C GLU A 153 5.76 21.05 -9.31
N LEU A 154 4.76 20.19 -9.17
CA LEU A 154 3.52 20.20 -9.94
C LEU A 154 2.38 19.54 -9.16
N PRO A 155 1.32 20.28 -8.75
CA PRO A 155 0.14 19.68 -8.14
C PRO A 155 -0.62 18.77 -9.12
N ILE A 156 -1.50 17.93 -8.59
CA ILE A 156 -2.28 16.95 -9.37
C ILE A 156 -3.10 17.67 -10.47
N SER A 157 -2.72 17.44 -11.72
CA SER A 157 -3.18 18.22 -12.87
C SER A 157 -3.28 17.37 -14.14
N GLN A 158 -4.02 17.86 -15.15
CA GLN A 158 -4.08 17.25 -16.48
C GLN A 158 -2.70 17.03 -17.11
N ARG A 159 -1.71 17.88 -16.80
CA ARG A 159 -0.32 17.67 -17.22
C ARG A 159 0.28 16.43 -16.54
N LEU A 160 0.16 16.30 -15.22
CA LEU A 160 0.71 15.17 -14.47
C LEU A 160 0.05 13.84 -14.89
N LEU A 161 -1.27 13.84 -15.07
CA LEU A 161 -2.03 12.68 -15.57
C LEU A 161 -1.53 12.21 -16.95
N ARG A 162 -1.21 13.14 -17.85
CA ARG A 162 -0.64 12.85 -19.18
C ARG A 162 0.82 12.38 -19.10
N GLU A 163 1.65 13.00 -18.26
CA GLU A 163 3.02 12.54 -18.01
C GLU A 163 3.04 11.09 -17.51
N MET A 164 2.20 10.75 -16.53
CA MET A 164 2.06 9.37 -16.04
C MET A 164 1.50 8.41 -17.09
N HIS A 165 0.50 8.81 -17.88
CA HIS A 165 -0.06 7.96 -18.94
C HIS A 165 0.96 7.65 -20.06
N ALA A 166 1.84 8.60 -20.40
CA ALA A 166 2.93 8.35 -21.34
C ALA A 166 3.90 7.26 -20.81
N VAL A 167 4.29 7.34 -19.54
CA VAL A 167 5.18 6.36 -18.90
C VAL A 167 4.50 4.99 -18.72
N LEU A 168 3.21 4.97 -18.41
CA LEU A 168 2.42 3.75 -18.23
C LEU A 168 2.36 2.90 -19.52
N MET A 169 2.20 3.57 -20.67
CA MET A 169 1.94 2.92 -21.96
C MET A 169 3.19 2.74 -22.84
N GLU A 170 4.40 3.00 -22.33
CA GLU A 170 5.66 2.91 -23.10
C GLU A 170 6.07 1.45 -23.36
N GLY A 171 6.17 1.04 -24.63
CA GLY A 171 6.74 -0.28 -24.97
C GLY A 171 5.87 -1.49 -24.61
N VAL A 172 4.55 -1.29 -24.45
CA VAL A 172 3.59 -2.32 -24.02
C VAL A 172 2.37 -2.40 -24.93
N ARG A 173 1.46 -3.35 -24.67
CA ARG A 173 0.16 -3.42 -25.35
C ARG A 173 -0.58 -2.09 -25.16
N GLY A 174 -1.16 -1.59 -26.25
CA GLY A 174 -1.79 -0.27 -26.27
C GLY A 174 -0.85 0.91 -26.49
N GLN A 175 0.48 0.73 -26.67
CA GLN A 175 1.39 1.84 -27.00
C GLN A 175 1.04 2.61 -28.30
N GLN A 176 0.18 2.05 -29.16
CA GLN A 176 -0.34 2.67 -30.38
C GLN A 176 -1.68 3.43 -30.14
N ARG A 177 -2.10 3.62 -28.89
CA ARG A 177 -3.36 4.27 -28.48
C ARG A 177 -3.09 5.65 -27.86
N ASP A 178 -2.27 6.44 -28.54
CA ASP A 178 -1.83 7.79 -28.18
C ASP A 178 -1.35 7.95 -26.70
N PRO A 179 -0.24 7.32 -26.29
CA PRO A 179 0.37 7.52 -24.96
C PRO A 179 0.55 9.01 -24.61
N GLY A 180 0.11 9.39 -23.41
CA GLY A 180 0.15 10.79 -22.94
C GLY A 180 -0.85 11.75 -23.56
N GLU A 181 -1.76 11.33 -24.46
CA GLU A 181 -2.78 12.19 -25.06
C GLU A 181 -4.20 11.80 -24.65
N PHE A 182 -5.07 12.80 -24.43
CA PHE A 182 -6.50 12.53 -24.23
C PHE A 182 -7.17 12.09 -25.54
N ARG A 183 -8.13 11.14 -25.44
CA ARG A 183 -8.75 10.50 -26.60
C ARG A 183 -9.47 11.51 -27.50
N ARG A 184 -9.23 11.40 -28.81
CA ARG A 184 -9.86 12.25 -29.84
C ARG A 184 -11.04 11.56 -30.55
N ILE A 185 -11.36 10.33 -30.14
CA ILE A 185 -12.47 9.50 -30.62
C ILE A 185 -13.33 9.00 -29.45
N LEU A 186 -14.57 8.59 -29.75
CA LEU A 186 -15.44 7.96 -28.76
C LEU A 186 -14.83 6.64 -28.27
N ASN A 187 -14.90 6.39 -26.97
CA ASN A 187 -14.54 5.12 -26.33
C ASN A 187 -15.80 4.54 -25.64
N TRP A 188 -15.80 3.27 -25.26
CA TRP A 188 -16.92 2.64 -24.55
C TRP A 188 -16.42 1.52 -23.63
N ILE A 189 -17.14 1.28 -22.53
CA ILE A 189 -16.85 0.21 -21.57
C ILE A 189 -17.89 -0.89 -21.75
N GLY A 190 -17.45 -2.14 -21.86
CA GLY A 190 -18.30 -3.31 -22.01
C GLY A 190 -17.51 -4.62 -22.01
N PRO A 191 -18.19 -5.77 -22.21
CA PRO A 191 -17.54 -7.08 -22.28
C PRO A 191 -16.42 -7.16 -23.36
N PRO A 192 -15.43 -8.07 -23.22
CA PRO A 192 -14.38 -8.23 -24.22
C PRO A 192 -14.92 -8.46 -25.64
N GLY A 193 -14.56 -7.58 -26.57
CA GLY A 193 -15.03 -7.62 -27.97
C GLY A 193 -16.43 -7.04 -28.21
N ALA A 194 -17.08 -6.47 -27.19
CA ALA A 194 -18.35 -5.76 -27.32
C ALA A 194 -18.21 -4.53 -28.25
N ARG A 195 -19.24 -4.30 -29.08
CA ARG A 195 -19.39 -3.07 -29.87
C ARG A 195 -20.10 -1.99 -29.05
N LEU A 196 -20.18 -0.77 -29.60
CA LEU A 196 -20.86 0.36 -28.97
C LEU A 196 -22.33 0.08 -28.65
N GLU A 197 -23.03 -0.71 -29.48
CA GLU A 197 -24.42 -1.14 -29.24
C GLU A 197 -24.57 -2.16 -28.10
N GLN A 198 -23.45 -2.62 -27.54
CA GLN A 198 -23.34 -3.59 -26.46
C GLN A 198 -22.54 -3.01 -25.27
N ALA A 199 -22.32 -1.68 -25.25
CA ALA A 199 -21.62 -1.00 -24.18
C ALA A 199 -22.45 -1.00 -22.89
N THR A 200 -21.80 -1.32 -21.77
CA THR A 200 -22.35 -1.17 -20.42
C THR A 200 -22.35 0.31 -20.00
N TYR A 201 -21.35 1.07 -20.44
CA TYR A 201 -21.21 2.50 -20.20
C TYR A 201 -20.53 3.19 -21.39
N VAL A 202 -20.96 4.42 -21.70
CA VAL A 202 -20.36 5.26 -22.74
C VAL A 202 -19.90 6.57 -22.08
N PRO A 203 -18.59 6.79 -21.89
CA PRO A 203 -18.05 8.02 -21.29
C PRO A 203 -18.26 9.25 -22.21
N PRO A 204 -18.08 10.48 -21.69
CA PRO A 204 -18.32 11.72 -22.43
C PRO A 204 -17.66 11.79 -23.81
N PRO A 205 -18.28 12.46 -24.80
CA PRO A 205 -17.69 12.62 -26.13
C PRO A 205 -16.38 13.43 -26.07
N PRO A 206 -15.44 13.24 -27.01
CA PRO A 206 -14.13 13.92 -26.99
C PRO A 206 -14.13 15.45 -26.86
N ALA A 207 -15.21 16.10 -27.31
CA ALA A 207 -15.37 17.55 -27.20
C ALA A 207 -15.63 18.04 -25.77
N GLU A 208 -16.12 17.18 -24.87
CA GLU A 208 -16.47 17.52 -23.48
C GLU A 208 -15.33 17.19 -22.49
N ILE A 209 -14.41 16.29 -22.86
CA ILE A 209 -13.28 15.87 -22.02
C ILE A 209 -12.46 17.06 -21.48
N PRO A 210 -12.09 18.10 -22.27
CA PRO A 210 -11.31 19.24 -21.75
C PRO A 210 -12.06 20.02 -20.66
N THR A 211 -13.38 20.14 -20.77
CA THR A 211 -14.22 20.80 -19.77
C THR A 211 -14.31 19.93 -18.51
N ALA A 212 -14.67 18.65 -18.66
CA ALA A 212 -14.86 17.75 -17.52
C ALA A 212 -13.56 17.50 -16.72
N LEU A 213 -12.40 17.44 -17.39
CA LEU A 213 -11.10 17.37 -16.72
C LEU A 213 -10.70 18.70 -16.07
N SER A 214 -11.01 19.84 -16.70
CA SER A 214 -10.82 21.15 -16.08
C SER A 214 -11.66 21.29 -14.81
N GLU A 215 -12.92 20.86 -14.82
CA GLU A 215 -13.80 20.87 -13.65
C GLU A 215 -13.29 19.91 -12.56
N LEU A 216 -12.78 18.74 -12.92
CA LEU A 216 -12.15 17.80 -11.98
C LEU A 216 -10.87 18.38 -11.34
N GLU A 217 -10.00 19.04 -12.11
CA GLU A 217 -8.79 19.69 -11.61
C GLU A 217 -9.13 20.87 -10.67
N HIS A 218 -10.17 21.65 -10.98
CA HIS A 218 -10.69 22.68 -10.06
C HIS A 218 -11.32 22.08 -8.79
N TYR A 219 -11.95 20.90 -8.86
CA TYR A 219 -12.47 20.20 -7.68
C TYR A 219 -11.35 19.69 -6.77
N ILE A 220 -10.31 19.07 -7.33
CA ILE A 220 -9.17 18.49 -6.59
C ILE A 220 -8.47 19.56 -5.73
N HIS A 221 -8.35 20.79 -6.25
CA HIS A 221 -7.73 21.94 -5.58
C HIS A 221 -8.72 22.84 -4.80
N GLY A 222 -10.00 22.49 -4.76
CA GLY A 222 -11.01 23.25 -4.01
C GLY A 222 -11.08 22.85 -2.54
N ASP A 223 -11.49 23.78 -1.67
CA ASP A 223 -11.96 23.42 -0.33
C ASP A 223 -13.39 22.87 -0.44
N THR A 224 -13.52 21.56 -0.28
CA THR A 224 -14.78 20.81 -0.33
C THR A 224 -15.49 20.80 1.02
N GLY A 225 -14.79 21.11 2.12
CA GLY A 225 -15.24 20.86 3.49
C GLY A 225 -15.43 19.37 3.85
N LEU A 226 -15.06 18.43 2.98
CA LEU A 226 -15.28 16.99 3.18
C LEU A 226 -14.06 16.31 3.85
N PRO A 227 -14.28 15.21 4.60
CA PRO A 227 -13.21 14.30 5.02
C PRO A 227 -12.38 13.83 3.80
N PRO A 228 -11.03 13.97 3.81
CA PRO A 228 -10.20 13.74 2.63
C PRO A 228 -10.37 12.40 1.91
N LEU A 229 -10.73 11.31 2.60
CA LEU A 229 -10.99 10.01 1.97
C LEU A 229 -12.29 9.96 1.14
N LEU A 230 -13.28 10.81 1.43
CA LEU A 230 -14.49 10.92 0.61
C LEU A 230 -14.17 11.61 -0.72
N ASP A 231 -13.43 12.73 -0.68
CA ASP A 231 -12.97 13.41 -1.90
C ASP A 231 -12.20 12.48 -2.84
N ILE A 232 -11.30 11.66 -2.30
CA ILE A 232 -10.50 10.72 -3.10
C ILE A 232 -11.39 9.68 -3.77
N ALA A 233 -12.44 9.19 -3.08
CA ALA A 233 -13.43 8.29 -3.65
C ALA A 233 -14.29 8.97 -4.74
N LEU A 234 -14.67 10.24 -4.54
CA LEU A 234 -15.42 11.04 -5.52
C LEU A 234 -14.58 11.33 -6.78
N VAL A 235 -13.32 11.74 -6.61
CA VAL A 235 -12.36 12.02 -7.69
C VAL A 235 -12.00 10.76 -8.46
N HIS A 236 -11.80 9.63 -7.78
CA HIS A 236 -11.56 8.35 -8.45
C HIS A 236 -12.74 7.95 -9.35
N TYR A 237 -13.97 7.96 -8.83
CA TYR A 237 -15.17 7.73 -9.65
C TYR A 237 -15.25 8.70 -10.84
N GLN A 238 -15.05 10.00 -10.60
CA GLN A 238 -15.22 11.02 -11.63
C GLN A 238 -14.17 10.87 -12.74
N PHE A 239 -12.93 10.48 -12.40
CA PHE A 239 -11.90 10.15 -13.39
C PHE A 239 -12.29 8.92 -14.24
N GLU A 240 -12.75 7.83 -13.62
CA GLU A 240 -13.19 6.62 -14.34
C GLU A 240 -14.39 6.90 -15.26
N ALA A 241 -15.32 7.75 -14.82
CA ALA A 241 -16.50 8.16 -15.58
C ALA A 241 -16.15 9.06 -16.79
N ILE A 242 -15.19 10.00 -16.64
CA ILE A 242 -14.68 10.79 -17.78
C ILE A 242 -13.93 9.89 -18.78
N HIS A 243 -13.19 8.91 -18.26
CA HIS A 243 -12.44 7.90 -19.02
C HIS A 243 -11.56 8.55 -20.12
N PRO A 244 -10.64 9.47 -19.77
CA PRO A 244 -10.07 10.45 -20.72
C PRO A 244 -9.08 9.88 -21.75
N PHE A 245 -8.60 8.65 -21.56
CA PHE A 245 -7.63 7.99 -22.44
C PHE A 245 -8.28 6.87 -23.27
N LEU A 246 -7.56 6.36 -24.28
CA LEU A 246 -7.97 5.20 -25.10
C LEU A 246 -7.68 3.84 -24.45
N ASP A 247 -6.81 3.82 -23.45
CA ASP A 247 -6.39 2.67 -22.65
C ASP A 247 -5.91 3.20 -21.29
N GLY A 248 -5.51 2.32 -20.36
CA GLY A 248 -4.80 2.72 -19.15
C GLY A 248 -5.62 3.49 -18.10
N ASN A 249 -6.86 3.89 -18.40
CA ASN A 249 -7.71 4.70 -17.52
C ASN A 249 -7.76 4.14 -16.09
N GLY A 250 -8.22 2.89 -15.89
CA GLY A 250 -8.29 2.27 -14.57
C GLY A 250 -6.96 2.28 -13.80
N ARG A 251 -5.85 2.09 -14.50
CA ARG A 251 -4.50 2.14 -13.92
C ARG A 251 -4.13 3.57 -13.49
N ILE A 252 -4.42 4.59 -14.30
CA ILE A 252 -4.21 6.00 -13.93
C ILE A 252 -5.16 6.46 -12.82
N GLY A 253 -6.43 6.04 -12.83
CA GLY A 253 -7.39 6.38 -11.79
C GLY A 253 -7.04 5.78 -10.43
N ARG A 254 -6.45 4.58 -10.41
CA ARG A 254 -5.92 3.98 -9.16
C ARG A 254 -4.58 4.60 -8.73
N LEU A 255 -3.72 5.03 -9.65
CA LEU A 255 -2.55 5.86 -9.32
C LEU A 255 -2.94 7.24 -8.75
N LEU A 256 -4.04 7.82 -9.23
CA LEU A 256 -4.57 9.10 -8.73
C LEU A 256 -5.00 9.02 -7.26
N ILE A 257 -5.59 7.90 -6.82
CA ILE A 257 -5.84 7.62 -5.40
C ILE A 257 -4.54 7.75 -4.59
N THR A 258 -3.49 7.09 -5.05
CA THR A 258 -2.18 7.08 -4.38
C THR A 258 -1.55 8.47 -4.31
N LEU A 259 -1.60 9.26 -5.40
CA LEU A 259 -1.09 10.63 -5.37
C LEU A 259 -1.89 11.52 -4.43
N MET A 260 -3.23 11.43 -4.41
CA MET A 260 -4.04 12.25 -3.51
C MET A 260 -3.89 11.85 -2.04
N LEU A 261 -3.55 10.59 -1.72
CA LEU A 261 -3.20 10.18 -0.35
C LEU A 261 -1.91 10.87 0.13
N ILE A 262 -0.97 11.16 -0.79
CA ILE A 262 0.30 11.83 -0.50
C ILE A 262 0.14 13.36 -0.50
N GLU A 263 -0.49 13.95 -1.53
CA GLU A 263 -0.76 15.40 -1.65
C GLU A 263 -1.58 15.96 -0.47
N ARG A 264 -2.33 15.09 0.23
CA ARG A 264 -3.21 15.46 1.37
C ARG A 264 -2.64 15.04 2.74
N ASP A 265 -1.34 14.77 2.84
CA ASP A 265 -0.63 14.37 4.08
C ASP A 265 -1.21 13.14 4.80
N LEU A 266 -1.95 12.26 4.09
CA LEU A 266 -2.57 11.06 4.69
C LEU A 266 -1.58 9.88 4.77
N LEU A 267 -0.64 9.82 3.83
CA LEU A 267 0.49 8.89 3.79
C LEU A 267 1.75 9.64 3.30
N PRO A 268 2.94 9.35 3.84
CA PRO A 268 4.18 9.96 3.35
C PRO A 268 4.67 9.38 2.01
N GLU A 269 4.18 8.18 1.65
CA GLU A 269 4.68 7.33 0.56
C GLU A 269 3.54 6.43 0.03
N PRO A 270 3.66 5.78 -1.15
CA PRO A 270 2.59 5.01 -1.78
C PRO A 270 2.41 3.61 -1.14
N LEU A 271 2.05 3.57 0.14
CA LEU A 271 2.05 2.35 0.98
C LEU A 271 0.69 1.64 1.09
N LEU A 272 -0.37 2.18 0.49
CA LEU A 272 -1.73 1.65 0.60
C LEU A 272 -2.25 1.14 -0.76
N TYR A 273 -2.62 -0.13 -0.81
CA TYR A 273 -2.79 -0.88 -2.06
C TYR A 273 -4.26 -1.23 -2.36
N LEU A 274 -5.09 -0.22 -2.67
CA LEU A 274 -6.53 -0.41 -2.88
C LEU A 274 -6.85 -1.38 -4.04
N SER A 275 -5.96 -1.52 -5.04
CA SER A 275 -6.18 -2.49 -6.12
C SER A 275 -6.27 -3.92 -5.60
N ALA A 276 -5.70 -4.23 -4.43
CA ALA A 276 -5.86 -5.53 -3.79
C ALA A 276 -7.31 -5.77 -3.33
N TYR A 277 -8.02 -4.75 -2.85
CA TYR A 277 -9.43 -4.86 -2.47
C TYR A 277 -10.33 -4.89 -3.72
N PHE A 278 -10.06 -4.01 -4.69
CA PHE A 278 -10.83 -3.94 -5.94
C PHE A 278 -10.68 -5.19 -6.82
N GLU A 279 -9.53 -5.89 -6.79
CA GLU A 279 -9.35 -7.16 -7.51
C GLU A 279 -10.20 -8.28 -6.90
N ARG A 280 -10.23 -8.39 -5.56
CA ARG A 280 -11.04 -9.41 -4.86
C ARG A 280 -12.55 -9.19 -4.99
N HIS A 281 -12.98 -7.94 -5.08
CA HIS A 281 -14.38 -7.54 -5.19
C HIS A 281 -14.69 -6.91 -6.57
N ARG A 282 -14.05 -7.42 -7.64
CA ARG A 282 -14.07 -6.75 -8.96
C ARG A 282 -15.46 -6.59 -9.59
N GLY A 283 -16.42 -7.46 -9.23
CA GLY A 283 -17.83 -7.28 -9.60
C GLY A 283 -18.39 -6.02 -8.93
N GLU A 284 -18.46 -6.04 -7.60
CA GLU A 284 -18.92 -4.94 -6.75
C GLU A 284 -18.26 -3.59 -7.11
N TYR A 285 -16.95 -3.56 -7.36
CA TYR A 285 -16.23 -2.35 -7.79
C TYR A 285 -16.85 -1.73 -9.06
N TYR A 286 -17.05 -2.51 -10.12
CA TYR A 286 -17.67 -2.01 -11.35
C TYR A 286 -19.17 -1.76 -11.19
N ASP A 287 -19.88 -2.59 -10.43
CA ASP A 287 -21.32 -2.43 -10.18
C ASP A 287 -21.61 -1.15 -9.39
N HIS A 288 -20.82 -0.81 -8.38
CA HIS A 288 -20.95 0.46 -7.64
C HIS A 288 -20.61 1.68 -8.51
N LEU A 289 -19.52 1.65 -9.29
CA LEU A 289 -19.19 2.74 -10.24
C LEU A 289 -20.32 2.96 -11.26
N LEU A 290 -20.89 1.87 -11.79
CA LEU A 290 -22.00 1.92 -12.73
C LEU A 290 -23.30 2.41 -12.07
N ALA A 291 -23.56 2.01 -10.83
CA ALA A 291 -24.73 2.43 -10.07
C ALA A 291 -24.72 3.93 -9.73
N VAL A 292 -23.55 4.51 -9.44
CA VAL A 292 -23.42 5.98 -9.35
C VAL A 292 -23.77 6.64 -10.69
N SER A 293 -23.18 6.17 -11.80
CA SER A 293 -23.45 6.71 -13.15
C SER A 293 -24.92 6.60 -13.58
N GLN A 294 -25.60 5.50 -13.25
CA GLN A 294 -26.97 5.23 -13.72
C GLN A 294 -28.08 5.73 -12.79
N LYS A 295 -27.80 5.90 -11.49
CA LYS A 295 -28.82 6.12 -10.46
C LYS A 295 -28.44 7.15 -9.39
N GLY A 296 -27.16 7.50 -9.26
CA GLY A 296 -26.65 8.31 -8.16
C GLY A 296 -26.51 7.59 -6.82
N GLU A 297 -26.30 6.26 -6.80
CA GLU A 297 -26.09 5.44 -5.59
C GLU A 297 -24.71 5.69 -4.93
N TRP A 298 -24.41 6.96 -4.60
CA TRP A 298 -23.13 7.41 -4.04
C TRP A 298 -22.81 6.82 -2.65
N GLU A 299 -23.81 6.59 -1.80
CA GLU A 299 -23.59 6.10 -0.43
C GLU A 299 -22.92 4.72 -0.43
N GLU A 300 -23.41 3.81 -1.26
CA GLU A 300 -22.86 2.47 -1.43
C GLU A 300 -21.43 2.50 -2.00
N TRP A 301 -21.15 3.36 -3.00
CA TRP A 301 -19.80 3.56 -3.52
C TRP A 301 -18.82 4.06 -2.44
N LEU A 302 -19.22 5.04 -1.64
CA LEU A 302 -18.38 5.61 -0.58
C LEU A 302 -18.15 4.58 0.55
N LEU A 303 -19.18 3.80 0.92
CA LEU A 303 -19.07 2.71 1.89
C LEU A 303 -18.14 1.58 1.39
N PHE A 304 -18.24 1.19 0.12
CA PHE A 304 -17.35 0.21 -0.52
C PHE A 304 -15.90 0.71 -0.53
N PHE A 305 -15.66 1.96 -0.99
CA PHE A 305 -14.32 2.55 -1.06
C PHE A 305 -13.67 2.66 0.33
N LEU A 306 -14.40 3.19 1.32
CA LEU A 306 -13.92 3.29 2.70
C LEU A 306 -13.67 1.92 3.34
N SER A 307 -14.48 0.91 3.01
CA SER A 307 -14.25 -0.47 3.44
C SER A 307 -12.94 -1.01 2.86
N GLY A 308 -12.66 -0.75 1.57
CA GLY A 308 -11.39 -1.09 0.93
C GLY A 308 -10.18 -0.43 1.58
N VAL A 309 -10.23 0.89 1.81
CA VAL A 309 -9.19 1.62 2.58
C VAL A 309 -8.99 0.98 3.96
N SER A 310 -10.08 0.67 4.66
CA SER A 310 -10.04 0.10 6.02
C SER A 310 -9.44 -1.32 6.04
N VAL A 311 -9.72 -2.14 5.03
CA VAL A 311 -9.20 -3.51 4.91
C VAL A 311 -7.71 -3.49 4.56
N GLU A 312 -7.32 -2.77 3.52
CA GLU A 312 -5.93 -2.78 3.04
C GLU A 312 -4.98 -2.03 3.99
N ALA A 313 -5.44 -1.01 4.73
CA ALA A 313 -4.61 -0.37 5.76
C ALA A 313 -4.28 -1.32 6.92
N ARG A 314 -5.23 -2.17 7.32
CA ARG A 314 -4.98 -3.23 8.31
C ARG A 314 -4.08 -4.33 7.74
N ASP A 315 -4.26 -4.70 6.47
CA ASP A 315 -3.42 -5.72 5.83
C ASP A 315 -1.97 -5.26 5.68
N ALA A 316 -1.75 -4.03 5.23
CA ALA A 316 -0.43 -3.39 5.16
C ALA A 316 0.26 -3.33 6.53
N SER A 317 -0.45 -2.83 7.56
CA SER A 317 0.08 -2.75 8.92
C SER A 317 0.52 -4.12 9.46
N ARG A 318 -0.29 -5.18 9.29
CA ARG A 318 0.08 -6.54 9.73
C ARG A 318 1.26 -7.11 8.94
N ARG A 319 1.35 -6.87 7.62
CA ARG A 319 2.48 -7.33 6.80
C ARG A 319 3.78 -6.63 7.19
N ALA A 320 3.74 -5.32 7.42
CA ALA A 320 4.90 -4.57 7.90
C ALA A 320 5.42 -5.13 9.25
N SER A 321 4.53 -5.43 10.21
CA SER A 321 4.91 -6.12 11.45
C SER A 321 5.54 -7.49 11.18
N LYS A 322 4.88 -8.38 10.42
CA LYS A 322 5.43 -9.73 10.17
C LYS A 322 6.76 -9.72 9.40
N LEU A 323 6.99 -8.75 8.51
CA LEU A 323 8.28 -8.56 7.84
C LEU A 323 9.36 -8.06 8.82
N PHE A 324 9.03 -7.17 9.73
CA PHE A 324 9.94 -6.73 10.79
C PHE A 324 10.32 -7.88 11.74
N ASP A 325 9.33 -8.61 12.25
CA ASP A 325 9.54 -9.76 13.15
C ASP A 325 10.40 -10.85 12.48
N LEU A 326 10.15 -11.12 11.20
CA LEU A 326 10.96 -12.03 10.37
C LEU A 326 12.39 -11.50 10.17
N ARG A 327 12.57 -10.19 9.93
CA ARG A 327 13.91 -9.58 9.75
C ARG A 327 14.75 -9.68 11.01
N GLU A 328 14.19 -9.36 12.18
CA GLU A 328 14.94 -9.47 13.43
C GLU A 328 15.17 -10.94 13.84
N THR A 329 14.21 -11.84 13.54
CA THR A 329 14.40 -13.31 13.69
C THR A 329 15.57 -13.82 12.85
N TYR A 330 15.65 -13.43 11.57
CA TYR A 330 16.78 -13.73 10.70
C TYR A 330 18.08 -13.10 11.25
N ARG A 331 18.07 -11.80 11.58
CA ARG A 331 19.22 -11.07 12.11
C ARG A 331 19.83 -11.77 13.34
N GLU A 332 19.00 -12.14 14.31
CA GLU A 332 19.48 -12.89 15.48
C GLU A 332 20.01 -14.27 15.10
N ARG A 333 19.30 -15.03 14.26
CA ARG A 333 19.72 -16.36 13.80
C ARG A 333 21.12 -16.30 13.20
N PHE A 334 21.32 -15.46 12.17
CA PHE A 334 22.60 -15.34 11.48
C PHE A 334 23.70 -14.79 12.39
N GLN A 335 23.40 -13.86 13.31
CA GLN A 335 24.39 -13.40 14.31
C GLN A 335 24.79 -14.51 15.30
N ARG A 336 23.84 -15.31 15.80
CA ARG A 336 24.09 -16.46 16.68
C ARG A 336 24.90 -17.56 15.98
N GLU A 337 24.66 -17.77 14.68
CA GLU A 337 25.45 -18.67 13.82
C GLU A 337 26.83 -18.08 13.42
N GLY A 338 27.14 -16.84 13.83
CA GLY A 338 28.45 -16.21 13.64
C GLY A 338 28.66 -15.54 12.27
N ALA A 339 27.59 -15.31 11.50
CA ALA A 339 27.63 -14.63 10.22
C ALA A 339 28.22 -13.21 10.34
N ARG A 340 29.05 -12.82 9.36
CA ARG A 340 29.71 -11.51 9.31
C ARG A 340 29.80 -10.98 7.89
N GLY A 341 29.79 -9.66 7.75
CA GLY A 341 29.92 -8.97 6.46
C GLY A 341 28.84 -9.43 5.46
N ASN A 342 29.30 -9.89 4.30
CA ASN A 342 28.50 -10.11 3.10
C ASN A 342 27.29 -11.06 3.30
N LEU A 343 27.33 -11.99 4.26
CA LEU A 343 26.17 -12.86 4.53
C LEU A 343 25.02 -12.09 5.22
N LEU A 344 25.31 -11.21 6.18
CA LEU A 344 24.29 -10.34 6.77
C LEU A 344 23.79 -9.31 5.75
N MET A 345 24.67 -8.82 4.87
CA MET A 345 24.25 -7.94 3.76
C MET A 345 23.32 -8.68 2.78
N ALA A 346 23.60 -9.94 2.43
CA ALA A 346 22.74 -10.74 1.57
C ALA A 346 21.38 -10.98 2.23
N VAL A 347 21.35 -11.35 3.51
CA VAL A 347 20.11 -11.55 4.28
C VAL A 347 19.27 -10.28 4.33
N ASN A 348 19.88 -9.11 4.56
CA ASN A 348 19.18 -7.84 4.52
C ASN A 348 18.66 -7.50 3.10
N HIS A 349 19.47 -7.73 2.06
CA HIS A 349 19.07 -7.49 0.66
C HIS A 349 17.83 -8.29 0.26
N LEU A 350 17.66 -9.52 0.77
CA LEU A 350 16.47 -10.34 0.51
C LEU A 350 15.15 -9.73 1.03
N PHE A 351 15.19 -8.74 1.92
CA PHE A 351 13.99 -8.02 2.33
C PHE A 351 13.57 -6.92 1.34
N THR A 352 14.53 -6.30 0.64
CA THR A 352 14.27 -5.30 -0.41
C THR A 352 14.08 -5.93 -1.78
N ASN A 353 14.80 -7.02 -2.08
CA ASN A 353 14.60 -7.85 -3.26
C ASN A 353 14.45 -9.35 -2.87
N PRO A 354 13.23 -9.83 -2.62
CA PRO A 354 12.98 -11.19 -2.16
C PRO A 354 13.10 -12.27 -3.24
N VAL A 355 13.45 -11.93 -4.49
CA VAL A 355 13.74 -12.92 -5.54
C VAL A 355 14.98 -12.48 -6.34
N THR A 356 16.11 -13.14 -6.12
CA THR A 356 17.44 -12.71 -6.58
C THR A 356 18.08 -13.71 -7.56
N SER A 357 19.05 -13.25 -8.36
CA SER A 357 19.96 -14.10 -9.14
C SER A 357 21.38 -13.99 -8.59
N ILE A 358 22.25 -14.97 -8.87
CA ILE A 358 23.67 -14.87 -8.43
C ILE A 358 24.36 -13.63 -9.02
N ARG A 359 23.90 -13.12 -10.18
CA ARG A 359 24.41 -11.88 -10.77
C ARG A 359 23.88 -10.67 -10.00
N GLU A 360 22.57 -10.59 -9.77
CA GLU A 360 21.93 -9.47 -9.06
C GLU A 360 22.50 -9.32 -7.64
N LEU A 361 22.63 -10.41 -6.88
CA LEU A 361 23.25 -10.38 -5.55
C LEU A 361 24.75 -10.02 -5.60
N ALA A 362 25.47 -10.37 -6.67
CA ALA A 362 26.87 -9.98 -6.84
C ALA A 362 27.02 -8.47 -7.08
N GLU A 363 26.13 -7.90 -7.91
CA GLU A 363 26.11 -6.48 -8.25
C GLU A 363 25.64 -5.64 -7.05
N ALA A 364 24.55 -6.05 -6.39
CA ALA A 364 24.00 -5.35 -5.21
C ALA A 364 24.97 -5.29 -4.02
N LEU A 365 25.72 -6.37 -3.75
CA LEU A 365 26.70 -6.41 -2.65
C LEU A 365 28.10 -5.92 -3.05
N GLY A 366 28.34 -5.63 -4.33
CA GLY A 366 29.66 -5.26 -4.86
C GLY A 366 30.71 -6.37 -4.74
N VAL A 367 30.31 -7.64 -4.91
CA VAL A 367 31.16 -8.83 -4.70
C VAL A 367 31.39 -9.61 -6.00
N SER A 368 32.41 -10.48 -6.01
CA SER A 368 32.61 -11.38 -7.14
C SER A 368 31.48 -12.42 -7.26
N PHE A 369 31.18 -12.86 -8.49
CA PHE A 369 30.15 -13.87 -8.76
C PHE A 369 30.32 -15.16 -7.92
N GLU A 370 31.54 -15.66 -7.76
CA GLU A 370 31.84 -16.84 -6.93
C GLU A 370 31.80 -16.55 -5.40
N ALA A 371 31.82 -15.29 -4.97
CA ALA A 371 31.45 -14.93 -3.60
C ALA A 371 29.92 -14.95 -3.44
N ALA A 372 29.17 -14.27 -4.30
CA ALA A 372 27.70 -14.29 -4.28
C ALA A 372 27.13 -15.71 -4.38
N ARG A 373 27.72 -16.56 -5.23
CA ARG A 373 27.35 -17.98 -5.37
C ARG A 373 27.44 -18.77 -4.07
N ARG A 374 28.46 -18.50 -3.24
CA ARG A 374 28.63 -19.15 -1.93
C ARG A 374 27.66 -18.60 -0.89
N LEU A 375 27.28 -17.33 -0.99
CA LEU A 375 26.20 -16.75 -0.17
C LEU A 375 24.86 -17.39 -0.52
N VAL A 376 24.49 -17.42 -1.80
CA VAL A 376 23.26 -18.08 -2.29
C VAL A 376 23.23 -19.56 -1.87
N GLY A 377 24.31 -20.31 -2.10
CA GLY A 377 24.37 -21.72 -1.70
C GLY A 377 24.21 -21.95 -0.20
N SER A 378 24.82 -21.10 0.64
CA SER A 378 24.64 -21.19 2.10
C SER A 378 23.22 -20.78 2.54
N LEU A 379 22.55 -19.90 1.81
CA LEU A 379 21.16 -19.52 2.04
C LEU A 379 20.16 -20.58 1.53
N GLU A 380 20.48 -21.30 0.44
CA GLU A 380 19.79 -22.54 0.01
C GLU A 380 19.92 -23.63 1.10
N GLU A 381 21.14 -23.92 1.56
CA GLU A 381 21.42 -24.92 2.61
C GLU A 381 20.71 -24.60 3.95
N GLN A 382 20.49 -23.32 4.24
CA GLN A 382 19.84 -22.84 5.46
C GLN A 382 18.31 -22.70 5.36
N GLY A 383 17.73 -23.01 4.20
CA GLY A 383 16.28 -22.95 3.93
C GLY A 383 15.74 -21.54 3.67
N VAL A 384 16.59 -20.51 3.64
CA VAL A 384 16.18 -19.11 3.43
C VAL A 384 15.89 -18.82 1.96
N LEU A 385 16.63 -19.46 1.04
CA LEU A 385 16.39 -19.38 -0.41
C LEU A 385 15.94 -20.72 -0.98
N GLU A 386 14.99 -20.68 -1.91
CA GLU A 386 14.60 -21.83 -2.74
C GLU A 386 14.74 -21.46 -4.23
N GLU A 387 15.28 -22.36 -5.05
CA GLU A 387 15.47 -22.10 -6.48
C GLU A 387 14.24 -22.43 -7.30
N ILE A 388 13.74 -21.44 -8.05
CA ILE A 388 12.39 -21.47 -8.64
C ILE A 388 12.35 -21.68 -10.16
N THR A 389 13.50 -21.75 -10.84
CA THR A 389 13.54 -21.81 -12.32
C THR A 389 13.62 -23.24 -12.86
N GLY A 390 14.20 -24.18 -12.09
CA GLY A 390 14.53 -25.54 -12.53
C GLY A 390 15.62 -25.61 -13.62
N ARG A 391 16.34 -24.50 -13.89
CA ARG A 391 17.29 -24.38 -15.01
C ARG A 391 18.73 -24.62 -14.57
N ARG A 392 19.57 -25.13 -15.48
CA ARG A 392 21.02 -25.37 -15.25
C ARG A 392 21.89 -24.10 -15.33
N ARG A 393 21.34 -22.99 -15.79
CA ARG A 393 21.97 -21.66 -15.94
C ARG A 393 20.91 -20.60 -15.69
N ASN A 394 21.34 -19.39 -15.34
CA ASN A 394 20.46 -18.25 -15.08
C ASN A 394 19.42 -18.59 -13.97
N ARG A 395 19.84 -19.37 -12.95
CA ARG A 395 19.01 -19.71 -11.78
C ARG A 395 18.65 -18.44 -11.00
N VAL A 396 17.40 -18.37 -10.58
CA VAL A 396 16.82 -17.33 -9.72
C VAL A 396 16.19 -17.99 -8.49
N TYR A 397 16.29 -17.32 -7.35
CA TYR A 397 16.06 -17.87 -6.02
C TYR A 397 15.10 -16.97 -5.25
N ALA A 398 14.06 -17.55 -4.65
CA ALA A 398 13.06 -16.83 -3.87
C ALA A 398 13.31 -16.99 -2.36
N ALA A 399 13.23 -15.88 -1.62
CA ALA A 399 13.27 -15.85 -0.18
C ALA A 399 11.89 -16.23 0.39
N ARG A 400 11.62 -17.54 0.47
CA ARG A 400 10.27 -18.10 0.57
C ARG A 400 9.42 -17.52 1.71
N GLU A 401 9.97 -17.37 2.90
CA GLU A 401 9.24 -16.80 4.06
C GLU A 401 8.85 -15.33 3.81
N ILE A 402 9.73 -14.54 3.18
CA ILE A 402 9.49 -13.12 2.85
C ILE A 402 8.44 -13.01 1.73
N VAL A 403 8.57 -13.83 0.67
CA VAL A 403 7.60 -13.91 -0.44
C VAL A 403 6.22 -14.33 0.06
N ASP A 404 6.15 -15.27 1.01
CA ASP A 404 4.90 -15.73 1.62
C ASP A 404 4.20 -14.61 2.39
N VAL A 405 4.93 -13.83 3.21
CA VAL A 405 4.38 -12.66 3.93
C VAL A 405 3.94 -11.54 2.96
N LEU A 406 4.55 -11.43 1.77
CA LEU A 406 4.14 -10.47 0.74
C LEU A 406 2.93 -10.91 -0.10
N GLN A 407 2.80 -12.21 -0.41
CA GLN A 407 1.78 -12.72 -1.34
C GLN A 407 0.54 -13.33 -0.69
N LYS A 408 0.71 -14.17 0.34
CA LYS A 408 -0.39 -14.99 0.83
C LYS A 408 -1.42 -14.15 1.58
N PRO A 409 -2.70 -14.58 1.63
CA PRO A 409 -3.60 -14.09 2.68
C PRO A 409 -2.92 -14.30 4.03
N LEU A 410 -2.89 -13.27 4.88
CA LEU A 410 -2.50 -13.49 6.27
C LEU A 410 -3.60 -14.31 6.93
N GLU A 411 -3.25 -15.47 7.48
CA GLU A 411 -4.18 -16.28 8.27
C GLU A 411 -4.66 -15.46 9.49
N ASN A 412 -5.93 -15.63 9.84
CA ASN A 412 -6.52 -14.96 11.00
C ASN A 412 -6.12 -15.73 12.26
N GLU A 413 -5.16 -15.16 13.00
CA GLU A 413 -4.83 -15.50 14.39
C GLU A 413 -5.88 -14.92 15.37
#